data_AF-A0A838FQK9-F1
#
_entry.id   AF-A0A838FQK9-F1
#
_cell.length_a   1.000
_cell.length_b   1.000
_cell.length_c   1.000
_cell.angle_alpha   90.00
_cell.angle_beta   90.00
_cell.angle_gamma   90.00
#
_symmetry.space_group_name_H-M   'P 1'
#
loop_
_entity.id
_entity.type
_entity.pdbx_description
1 polymer ?
#
loop_
_entity_poly.entity_id
_entity_poly.type
_entity_poly.pdbx_seq_one_letter_code
_entity_poly.pdbx_strand_id
1 'polypeptide(L)' 'MSGVLVGEGWYGLAYVADTTYPPYWMGEIVAGVLLTGGVAILCWRHLRTVGYAVCVGAVMATTFVALYRLDLITRFP' A
#
# COMPACT_ATOMS: atom_id res chain seq x y z
N MET A 1 3.57 6.96 2.81
CA MET A 1 4.46 5.82 2.53
C MET A 1 3.82 4.48 2.83
N SER A 2 3.14 4.27 3.97
CA SER A 2 2.50 2.98 4.28
C SER A 2 1.53 2.45 3.21
N GLY A 3 0.71 3.31 2.61
CA GLY A 3 -0.19 2.92 1.52
C GLY A 3 0.53 2.45 0.24
N VAL A 4 1.73 2.97 -0.03
CA VAL A 4 2.55 2.54 -1.17
C VAL A 4 3.03 1.11 -0.94
N LEU A 5 3.55 0.79 0.24
CA LEU A 5 3.97 -0.57 0.59
C LEU A 5 2.84 -1.60 0.44
N VAL A 6 1.62 -1.23 0.85
CA VAL A 6 0.45 -2.12 0.68
C VAL A 6 0.09 -2.28 -0.80
N GLY A 7 0.12 -1.19 -1.58
CA GLY A 7 -0.16 -1.23 -3.02
C GLY A 7 0.89 -2.02 -3.81
N GLU A 8 2.17 -1.81 -3.51
CA GLU A 8 3.31 -2.50 -4.11
C GLU A 8 3.26 -3.99 -3.78
N GLY A 9 3.14 -4.35 -2.50
CA GLY A 9 3.03 -5.75 -2.09
C GLY A 9 1.81 -6.45 -2.69
N TRP A 10 0.65 -5.78 -2.77
CA TRP A 10 -0.53 -6.35 -3.42
C TRP A 10 -0.31 -6.55 -4.93
N TYR A 11 0.26 -5.56 -5.61
CA TYR A 11 0.60 -5.66 -7.03
C TYR A 11 1.59 -6.80 -7.27
N GLY A 12 2.64 -6.89 -6.46
CA GLY A 12 3.65 -7.93 -6.54
C GLY A 12 3.05 -9.32 -6.37
N LEU A 13 2.16 -9.53 -5.41
CA LEU A 13 1.46 -10.81 -5.23
C LEU A 13 0.54 -11.17 -6.40
N ALA A 14 -0.22 -10.20 -6.90
CA ALA A 14 -1.24 -10.44 -7.91
C ALA A 14 -0.68 -10.59 -9.33
N TYR A 15 0.48 -9.98 -9.62
CA TYR A 15 0.98 -9.85 -10.99
C TYR A 15 2.45 -10.25 -11.18
N VAL A 16 3.24 -10.38 -10.11
CA VAL A 16 4.72 -10.56 -10.20
C VAL A 16 5.23 -11.74 -9.34
N ALA A 17 4.37 -12.42 -8.59
CA ALA A 17 4.75 -13.46 -7.64
C ALA A 17 5.40 -14.68 -8.30
N ASP A 18 5.11 -14.93 -9.57
CA ASP A 18 5.69 -16.06 -10.32
C ASP A 18 7.17 -15.84 -10.64
N THR A 19 7.65 -14.59 -10.63
CA THR A 19 9.03 -14.23 -10.96
C THR A 19 9.84 -13.72 -9.77
N THR A 20 9.18 -13.43 -8.65
CA THR A 20 9.79 -12.79 -7.47
C THR A 20 9.31 -13.45 -6.18
N TYR A 21 10.20 -13.57 -5.20
CA TYR A 21 9.97 -14.28 -3.93
C TYR A 21 8.67 -13.84 -3.22
N PRO A 22 7.61 -14.68 -3.17
CA PRO A 22 6.30 -14.25 -2.67
C PRO A 22 6.25 -13.69 -1.24
N PRO A 23 7.04 -14.22 -0.28
CA PRO A 23 7.05 -13.69 1.08
C PRO A 23 7.57 -12.25 1.21
N TYR A 24 8.38 -11.78 0.26
CA TYR A 24 8.82 -10.37 0.22
C TYR A 24 7.62 -9.43 0.12
N TRP A 25 6.71 -9.70 -0.82
CA TRP A 25 5.51 -8.90 -1.05
C TRP A 25 4.55 -8.92 0.14
N MET A 26 4.42 -10.08 0.81
CA MET A 26 3.67 -10.17 2.07
C MET A 26 4.31 -9.32 3.17
N GLY A 27 5.64 -9.29 3.23
CA GLY A 27 6.39 -8.45 4.16
C GLY A 27 6.07 -6.97 4.00
N GLU A 28 5.98 -6.46 2.76
CA GLU A 28 5.61 -5.07 2.48
C GLU A 28 4.20 -4.73 2.96
N ILE A 29 3.21 -5.60 2.68
CA ILE A 29 1.84 -5.41 3.15
C ILE A 29 1.82 -5.35 4.68
N VAL A 30 2.46 -6.31 5.34
CA VAL A 30 2.52 -6.36 6.82
C VAL A 30 3.18 -5.11 7.37
N ALA A 31 4.32 -4.67 6.82
CA ALA A 31 5.00 -3.46 7.24
C ALA A 31 4.11 -2.21 7.08
N GLY A 32 3.43 -2.06 5.94
CA GLY A 32 2.52 -0.94 5.68
C GLY A 32 1.34 -0.90 6.64
N VAL A 33 0.74 -2.06 6.93
CA VAL A 33 -0.35 -2.19 7.91
C VAL A 33 0.12 -1.87 9.32
N LEU A 34 1.27 -2.42 9.74
CA LEU A 34 1.82 -2.17 11.08
C LEU A 34 2.18 -0.71 11.30
N LEU A 35 2.75 -0.02 10.30
CA LEU A 35 3.03 1.41 10.39
C LEU A 35 1.75 2.23 10.56
N THR A 36 0.72 1.92 9.78
CA THR A 36 -0.57 2.62 9.87
C THR A 36 -1.27 2.33 11.20
N GLY A 37 -1.27 1.07 11.63
CA GLY A 37 -1.82 0.62 12.92
C GLY A 37 -1.08 1.20 14.12
N GLY A 38 0.26 1.29 14.06
CA GLY A 38 1.08 1.91 15.09
C GLY A 38 0.74 3.39 15.27
N VAL A 39 0.61 4.14 14.18
CA VAL A 39 0.16 5.54 14.22
C VAL A 39 -1.28 5.63 14.74
N ALA A 40 -2.16 4.72 14.34
CA ALA A 40 -3.55 4.68 14.82
C ALA A 40 -3.64 4.49 16.33
N ILE A 41 -2.80 3.61 16.91
CA ILE A 41 -2.72 3.37 18.35
C ILE A 41 -2.20 4.61 19.07
N LEU A 42 -1.13 5.23 18.56
CA LEU A 42 -0.56 6.45 19.16
C LEU A 42 -1.51 7.64 19.10
N CYS A 43 -2.31 7.73 18.04
CA CYS A 43 -3.24 8.82 17.79
C CYS A 43 -4.70 8.44 18.09
N TRP A 44 -4.96 7.42 18.91
CA TRP A 44 -6.31 6.85 19.14
C TRP A 44 -7.36 7.88 19.59
N ARG A 45 -6.96 8.95 20.28
CA ARG A 45 -7.84 10.06 20.69
C ARG A 45 -8.27 10.96 19.52
N HIS A 46 -7.64 10.82 18.36
CA HIS A 46 -7.88 11.57 17.13
C HIS A 46 -8.37 10.65 16.01
N LEU A 47 -9.47 9.94 16.25
CA LEU A 47 -10.06 8.97 15.32
C LEU A 47 -10.30 9.52 13.91
N ARG A 48 -10.61 10.82 13.77
CA ARG A 48 -10.74 11.48 12.46
C ARG A 48 -9.43 11.44 11.68
N THR A 49 -8.31 11.78 12.34
CA THR A 49 -6.97 11.76 11.74
C THR A 49 -6.57 10.35 11.32
N VAL A 50 -6.89 9.36 12.15
CA VAL A 50 -6.67 7.93 11.82
C VAL A 50 -7.49 7.55 10.59
N GLY A 51 -8.76 7.93 10.54
CA GLY A 51 -9.63 7.70 9.38
C GLY A 51 -9.06 8.31 8.10
N TYR A 52 -8.60 9.56 8.14
CA TYR A 52 -7.94 10.20 7.00
C TYR A 52 -6.67 9.46 6.57
N ALA A 53 -5.83 9.03 7.52
CA ALA A 53 -4.62 8.29 7.21
C ALA A 53 -4.92 6.96 6.51
N VAL A 54 -5.93 6.24 6.97
CA VAL A 54 -6.40 4.99 6.33
C VAL A 54 -6.95 5.27 4.93
N CYS A 55 -7.81 6.30 4.77
CA CYS A 55 -8.37 6.67 3.48
C CYS A 55 -7.29 7.05 2.46
N VAL A 56 -6.34 7.93 2.86
CA VAL A 56 -5.22 8.33 1.99
C VAL A 56 -4.34 7.12 1.67
N GLY A 57 -4.07 6.25 2.65
CA GLY A 57 -3.34 5.00 2.43
C GLY A 57 -4.01 4.10 1.40
N ALA A 58 -5.33 3.90 1.52
CA ALA A 58 -6.11 3.11 0.58
C ALA A 58 -6.11 3.71 -0.84
N VAL A 59 -6.27 5.03 -0.97
CA VAL A 59 -6.18 5.73 -2.26
C VAL A 59 -4.79 5.56 -2.88
N MET A 60 -3.72 5.67 -2.09
CA MET A 60 -2.36 5.48 -2.59
C MET A 60 -2.13 4.04 -3.05
N ALA A 61 -2.59 3.05 -2.29
CA ALA A 61 -2.47 1.64 -2.65
C ALA A 61 -3.21 1.32 -3.96
N THR A 62 -4.45 1.78 -4.11
CA THR A 62 -5.26 1.55 -5.33
C THR A 62 -4.68 2.28 -6.53
N THR A 63 -4.21 3.52 -6.34
CA THR A 63 -3.54 4.30 -7.40
C THR A 63 -2.29 3.60 -7.88
N PHE A 64 -1.45 3.10 -6.97
CA PHE A 64 -0.23 2.36 -7.32
C PHE A 64 -0.56 1.15 -8.20
N VAL A 65 -1.49 0.30 -7.76
CA VAL A 65 -1.91 -0.89 -8.52
C VAL A 65 -2.44 -0.51 -9.90
N ALA A 66 -3.27 0.54 -9.98
CA ALA A 66 -3.83 0.99 -11.25
C ALA A 66 -2.74 1.49 -12.22
N LEU A 67 -1.80 2.30 -11.74
CA LEU A 67 -0.72 2.85 -12.57
C LEU A 67 0.14 1.76 -13.20
N TYR A 68 0.55 0.76 -12.42
CA TYR A 68 1.39 -0.32 -12.91
C TYR A 68 0.61 -1.33 -13.75
N ARG A 69 -0.61 -1.69 -13.35
CA ARG A 69 -1.44 -2.62 -14.11
C ARG A 69 -1.83 -2.08 -15.48
N LEU A 70 -2.17 -0.80 -15.56
CA LEU A 70 -2.60 -0.15 -16.81
C LEU A 70 -1.42 0.40 -17.62
N ASP A 71 -0.19 0.18 -17.14
CA ASP A 71 1.05 0.70 -17.72
C ASP A 71 0.96 2.21 -18.02
N LEU A 72 0.37 2.97 -17.09
CA LEU A 72 0.14 4.41 -17.28
C LEU A 72 1.44 5.21 -17.15
N ILE A 73 2.43 4.65 -16.46
CA ILE A 73 3.75 5.24 -16.24
C ILE A 73 4.50 5.39 -17.57
N THR A 74 4.30 4.48 -18.53
CA THR A 74 4.91 4.57 -19.87
C THR A 74 4.12 5.46 -20.83
N ARG A 75 2.86 5.78 -20.49
CA ARG A 75 1.93 6.54 -21.35
C ARG A 75 1.84 8.03 -21.03
N PHE A 76 2.26 8.44 -19.83
CA PHE A 76 2.31 9.84 -19.42
C PHE A 76 3.74 10.15 -18.96
N PRO A 77 4.55 10.85 -19.79
CA PRO A 77 5.93 11.23 -19.45
C PRO A 77 6.01 12.30 -18.36
#